data_AF-A0A9D1CGZ1-F1
#
_entry.id   AF-A0A9D1CGZ1-F1
#
_cell.length_a   1.000
_cell.length_b   1.000
_cell.length_c   1.000
_cell.angle_alpha   90.00
_cell.angle_beta   90.00
_cell.angle_gamma   90.00
#
_symmetry.space_group_name_H-M   'P 1'
#
loop_
_entity.id
_entity.type
_entity.pdbx_description
1 polymer ?
#
loop_
_entity_poly.entity_id
_entity_poly.type
_entity_poly.pdbx_seq_one_letter_code
_entity_poly.pdbx_strand_id
1 'polypeptide(L)'
;MSGRKILRQAQMEYFLWLSNPRMAIFLVLLVLIHSLVIQPLHQAAQDMGQPIHLLEPLAALANSPLLLLLLPVGFLVLMADFPRMDAGFLLQLYRTGRVNWALGELVMLCAAAATYLAGVALATLLLTMLGPWSASMEWSYTVTEYSWNFDLPNVYTVASLLPKNLYLQMSLFTAVWKSWGFVFLYLVLGGCVMMAASMLRMKFAGILFNAAVMLSGTGLVLLGSEWMWLLPCAHTLVWAHHTEYFSDVVFPQWGSLLYFMVGILVLASIALWRVRRRDFDSVLEFT
;
A
#
# COMPACT_ATOMS: atom_id res chain seq x y z
N MET A 1 -1.08 30.70 6.36
CA MET A 1 -0.40 29.41 6.08
C MET A 1 0.69 29.67 5.06
N SER A 2 1.89 29.09 5.19
CA SER A 2 3.01 29.38 4.29
C SER A 2 3.50 28.10 3.61
N GLY A 3 3.30 27.99 2.29
CA GLY A 3 3.69 26.81 1.50
C GLY A 3 5.19 26.48 1.59
N ARG A 4 6.05 27.50 1.64
CA ARG A 4 7.51 27.29 1.80
C ARG A 4 7.87 26.62 3.12
N LYS A 5 7.17 26.95 4.22
CA LYS A 5 7.39 26.32 5.53
C LYS A 5 6.91 24.87 5.53
N ILE A 6 5.77 24.60 4.90
CA ILE A 6 5.20 23.25 4.75
C ILE A 6 6.17 22.35 3.98
N LEU A 7 6.68 22.82 2.85
CA LEU A 7 7.59 22.02 2.03
C LEU A 7 8.93 21.75 2.71
N ARG A 8 9.52 22.76 3.38
CA ARG A 8 10.77 22.57 4.13
C ARG A 8 10.61 21.58 5.28
N GLN A 9 9.49 21.65 5.99
CA GLN A 9 9.14 20.67 7.02
C GLN A 9 9.07 19.26 6.42
N ALA A 10 8.31 19.11 5.33
CA ALA A 10 8.15 17.81 4.67
C ALA A 10 9.48 17.24 4.18
N GLN A 11 10.34 18.08 3.58
CA GLN A 11 11.67 17.68 3.11
C GLN A 11 12.56 17.20 4.26
N MET A 12 12.60 17.95 5.37
CA MET A 12 13.42 17.59 6.52
C MET A 12 13.00 16.22 7.08
N GLU A 13 11.71 16.02 7.33
CA GLU A 13 11.18 14.76 7.84
C GLU A 13 11.37 13.59 6.86
N TYR A 14 11.25 13.86 5.55
CA TYR A 14 11.48 12.88 4.51
C TYR A 14 12.94 12.38 4.51
N PHE A 15 13.93 13.27 4.62
CA PHE A 15 15.33 12.86 4.74
C PHE A 15 15.58 12.08 6.04
N LEU A 16 15.02 12.52 7.16
CA LEU A 16 15.11 11.79 8.43
C LEU A 16 14.43 10.41 8.38
N TRP A 17 13.44 10.21 7.51
CA TRP A 17 12.81 8.91 7.23
C TRP A 17 13.71 8.01 6.40
N LEU A 18 14.28 8.54 5.31
CA LEU A 18 15.15 7.77 4.45
C LEU A 18 16.44 7.33 5.15
N SER A 19 16.96 8.15 6.07
CA SER A 19 18.14 7.81 6.89
C SER A 19 17.84 6.92 8.11
N ASN A 20 16.58 6.53 8.33
CA ASN A 20 16.23 5.71 9.48
C ASN A 20 16.79 4.27 9.32
N PRO A 21 17.43 3.68 10.34
CA PRO A 21 17.94 2.30 10.26
C PRO A 21 16.84 1.25 9.97
N ARG A 22 15.57 1.55 10.30
CA ARG A 22 14.42 0.70 9.94
C ARG A 22 14.25 0.53 8.44
N MET A 23 14.83 1.38 7.61
CA MET A 23 14.85 1.19 6.16
C MET A 23 15.53 -0.14 5.76
N ALA A 24 16.34 -0.76 6.63
CA ALA A 24 16.83 -2.13 6.40
C ALA A 24 15.69 -3.17 6.31
N ILE A 25 14.56 -2.95 6.98
CA ILE A 25 13.36 -3.82 6.91
C ILE A 25 12.79 -3.83 5.48
N PHE A 26 13.01 -2.76 4.71
CA PHE A 26 12.66 -2.74 3.29
C PHE A 26 13.37 -3.85 2.50
N LEU A 27 14.63 -4.17 2.83
CA LEU A 27 15.33 -5.28 2.18
C LEU A 27 14.68 -6.63 2.50
N VAL A 28 14.25 -6.83 3.76
CA VAL A 28 13.53 -8.05 4.18
C VAL A 28 12.21 -8.17 3.40
N LEU A 29 11.49 -7.06 3.25
CA LEU A 29 10.28 -7.01 2.43
C LEU A 29 10.55 -7.43 0.98
N LEU A 30 11.64 -6.96 0.36
CA LEU A 30 12.01 -7.33 -1.00
C LEU A 30 12.32 -8.83 -1.13
N VAL A 31 12.98 -9.42 -0.13
CA VAL A 31 13.22 -10.87 -0.09
C VAL A 31 11.90 -11.65 -0.03
N LEU A 32 10.93 -11.20 0.78
CA LEU A 32 9.61 -11.82 0.84
C LEU A 32 8.85 -11.70 -0.49
N ILE A 33 8.89 -10.54 -1.14
CA ILE A 33 8.27 -10.35 -2.45
C ILE A 33 8.93 -11.28 -3.49
N HIS A 34 10.25 -11.40 -3.45
CA HIS A 34 10.97 -12.30 -4.33
C HIS A 34 10.53 -13.76 -4.13
N SER A 35 10.52 -14.25 -2.89
CA SER A 35 10.20 -15.66 -2.62
C SER A 35 8.72 -16.01 -2.82
N LEU A 36 7.81 -15.07 -2.54
CA LEU A 36 6.36 -15.34 -2.56
C LEU A 36 5.69 -15.01 -3.89
N VAL A 37 6.27 -14.13 -4.71
CA VAL A 37 5.66 -13.68 -5.98
C VAL A 37 6.55 -14.00 -7.17
N ILE A 38 7.79 -13.52 -7.13
CA ILE A 38 8.67 -13.58 -8.30
C ILE A 38 9.08 -15.03 -8.57
N GLN A 39 9.57 -15.75 -7.56
CA GLN A 39 10.04 -17.12 -7.71
C GLN A 39 8.93 -18.09 -8.20
N PRO A 40 7.71 -18.08 -7.65
CA PRO A 40 6.61 -18.91 -8.17
C PRO A 40 6.24 -18.60 -9.62
N LEU A 41 6.23 -17.31 -10.02
CA LEU A 41 5.96 -16.93 -11.41
C LEU A 41 7.06 -17.40 -12.36
N HIS A 42 8.32 -17.35 -11.93
CA HIS A 42 9.45 -17.87 -12.71
C HIS A 42 9.42 -19.39 -12.84
N GLN A 43 9.03 -20.11 -11.79
CA GLN A 43 8.87 -21.55 -11.83
C GLN A 43 7.75 -21.93 -12.81
N ALA A 44 6.61 -21.25 -12.75
CA ALA A 44 5.52 -21.45 -13.71
C ALA A 44 5.93 -21.17 -15.16
N ALA A 45 6.77 -20.14 -15.38
CA ALA A 45 7.34 -19.83 -16.68
C ALA A 45 8.23 -20.96 -17.22
N GLN A 46 9.03 -21.56 -16.34
CA GLN A 46 9.89 -22.68 -16.68
C GLN A 46 9.08 -23.95 -17.00
N ASP A 47 8.06 -24.25 -16.19
CA ASP A 47 7.19 -25.41 -16.39
C ASP A 47 6.45 -25.35 -17.74
N MET A 48 6.02 -24.15 -18.16
CA MET A 48 5.36 -23.92 -19.45
C MET A 48 6.31 -23.70 -20.62
N GLY A 49 7.60 -23.50 -20.36
CA GLY A 49 8.58 -23.11 -21.38
C GLY A 49 8.26 -21.76 -22.04
N GLN A 50 7.52 -20.88 -21.37
CA GLN A 50 7.06 -19.58 -21.89
C GLN A 50 7.47 -18.45 -20.94
N PRO A 51 7.97 -17.30 -21.44
CA PRO A 51 8.39 -16.19 -20.60
C PRO A 51 7.20 -15.47 -19.95
N ILE A 52 7.44 -14.89 -18.77
CA ILE A 52 6.46 -14.01 -18.09
C ILE A 52 6.65 -12.56 -18.55
N HIS A 53 5.60 -11.75 -18.43
CA HIS A 53 5.73 -10.32 -18.70
C HIS A 53 6.19 -9.55 -17.46
N LEU A 54 7.01 -8.52 -17.69
CA LEU A 54 7.68 -7.74 -16.63
C LEU A 54 6.71 -7.10 -15.62
N LEU A 55 5.49 -6.74 -16.06
CA LEU A 55 4.48 -6.11 -15.21
C LEU A 55 3.58 -7.10 -14.45
N GLU A 56 3.64 -8.40 -14.75
CA GLU A 56 2.77 -9.40 -14.11
C GLU A 56 3.05 -9.57 -12.61
N PRO A 57 4.32 -9.60 -12.15
CA PRO A 57 4.61 -9.63 -10.72
C PRO A 57 4.07 -8.39 -9.98
N LEU A 58 4.06 -7.22 -10.64
CA LEU A 58 3.46 -6.00 -10.08
C LEU A 58 1.94 -6.12 -9.93
N ALA A 59 1.28 -6.72 -10.93
CA ALA A 59 -0.15 -6.97 -10.89
C ALA A 59 -0.50 -8.01 -9.80
N ALA A 60 0.28 -9.09 -9.72
CA ALA A 60 0.11 -10.16 -8.73
C ALA A 60 0.23 -9.64 -7.30
N LEU A 61 1.25 -8.82 -7.03
CA LEU A 61 1.51 -8.25 -5.72
C LEU A 61 0.34 -7.38 -5.20
N ALA A 62 -0.32 -6.65 -6.10
CA ALA A 62 -1.41 -5.75 -5.74
C ALA A 62 -2.80 -6.40 -5.76
N ASN A 63 -2.96 -7.58 -6.36
CA ASN A 63 -4.26 -8.22 -6.57
C ASN A 63 -4.45 -9.54 -5.81
N SER A 64 -3.41 -10.12 -5.21
CA SER A 64 -3.60 -11.25 -4.30
C SER A 64 -4.01 -10.75 -2.90
N PRO A 65 -5.15 -11.16 -2.31
CA PRO A 65 -5.63 -10.63 -1.02
C PRO A 65 -4.64 -10.78 0.13
N LEU A 66 -3.92 -11.89 0.17
CA LEU A 66 -2.97 -12.21 1.24
C LEU A 66 -1.63 -11.51 1.02
N LEU A 67 -1.13 -11.47 -0.22
CA LEU A 67 0.14 -10.78 -0.52
C LEU A 67 0.00 -9.26 -0.50
N LEU A 68 -1.19 -8.76 -0.80
CA LEU A 68 -1.49 -7.35 -0.69
C LEU A 68 -1.18 -6.82 0.71
N LEU A 69 -1.34 -7.62 1.78
CA LEU A 69 -1.01 -7.22 3.16
C LEU A 69 0.48 -6.90 3.36
N LEU A 70 1.36 -7.47 2.55
CA LEU A 70 2.80 -7.26 2.67
C LEU A 70 3.17 -5.78 2.49
N LEU A 71 2.50 -5.09 1.55
CA LEU A 71 2.72 -3.67 1.27
C LEU A 71 2.31 -2.72 2.42
N PRO A 72 1.04 -2.71 2.88
CA PRO A 72 0.60 -1.84 3.97
C PRO A 72 1.23 -2.22 5.30
N VAL A 73 1.48 -3.50 5.59
CA VAL A 73 2.18 -3.90 6.83
C VAL A 73 3.64 -3.44 6.79
N GLY A 74 4.34 -3.67 5.68
CA GLY A 74 5.71 -3.20 5.50
C GLY A 74 5.82 -1.68 5.65
N PHE A 75 4.92 -0.93 5.01
CA PHE A 75 4.85 0.52 5.15
C PHE A 75 4.54 0.97 6.58
N LEU A 76 3.59 0.32 7.25
CA LEU A 76 3.20 0.64 8.64
C LEU A 76 4.37 0.44 9.61
N VAL A 77 5.18 -0.61 9.42
CA VAL A 77 6.39 -0.83 10.23
C VAL A 77 7.43 0.27 9.98
N LEU A 78 7.65 0.65 8.71
CA LEU A 78 8.56 1.74 8.36
C LEU A 78 8.10 3.10 8.90
N MET A 79 6.78 3.30 8.99
CA MET A 79 6.15 4.52 9.48
C MET A 79 5.76 4.45 10.97
N ALA A 80 6.16 3.45 11.74
CA ALA A 80 5.70 3.25 13.13
C ALA A 80 5.90 4.49 14.04
N ASP A 81 6.94 5.28 13.81
CA ASP A 81 7.18 6.50 14.59
C ASP A 81 6.45 7.74 14.06
N PHE A 82 5.73 7.64 12.96
CA PHE A 82 5.02 8.76 12.35
C PHE A 82 3.77 9.18 13.15
N PRO A 83 3.50 10.48 13.30
CA PRO A 83 4.42 11.60 13.14
C PRO A 83 5.43 11.65 14.30
N ARG A 84 6.68 12.04 14.01
CA ARG A 84 7.74 12.11 15.02
C ARG A 84 7.54 13.31 15.93
N MET A 85 7.70 13.09 17.23
CA MET A 85 7.56 14.11 18.27
C MET A 85 8.71 13.93 19.28
N ASP A 86 9.94 14.12 18.80
CA ASP A 86 11.18 13.92 19.58
C ASP A 86 11.56 15.18 20.39
N ALA A 87 12.68 15.14 21.13
CA ALA A 87 13.13 16.23 22.02
C ALA A 87 13.26 17.62 21.34
N GLY A 88 13.48 17.69 20.03
CA GLY A 88 13.55 18.94 19.24
C GLY A 88 12.20 19.44 18.69
N PHE A 89 11.13 18.67 18.87
CA PHE A 89 9.84 18.88 18.23
C PHE A 89 9.19 20.22 18.57
N LEU A 90 9.29 20.67 19.83
CA LEU A 90 8.67 21.93 20.25
C LEU A 90 9.29 23.15 19.56
N LEU A 91 10.62 23.16 19.38
CA LEU A 91 11.31 24.23 18.67
C LEU A 91 10.91 24.28 17.19
N GLN A 92 10.75 23.10 16.59
CA GLN A 92 10.28 22.95 15.22
C GLN A 92 8.82 23.43 15.07
N LEU A 93 7.95 23.07 16.01
CA LEU A 93 6.56 23.49 16.05
C LEU A 93 6.42 25.01 16.22
N TYR A 94 7.27 25.63 17.06
CA TYR A 94 7.30 27.08 17.27
C TYR A 94 7.71 27.85 16.00
N ARG A 95 8.73 27.36 15.27
CA ARG A 95 9.23 28.02 14.04
C ARG A 95 8.30 27.87 12.83
N THR A 96 7.73 26.68 12.66
CA THR A 96 6.87 26.33 11.51
C THR A 96 5.42 26.78 11.73
N GLY A 97 4.93 26.67 12.96
CA GLY A 97 3.54 26.87 13.35
C GLY A 97 2.72 25.59 13.21
N ARG A 98 1.84 25.35 14.19
CA ARG A 98 1.07 24.09 14.36
C ARG A 98 0.42 23.56 13.07
N VAL A 99 -0.29 24.41 12.33
CA VAL A 99 -1.01 24.01 11.11
C VAL A 99 -0.06 23.74 9.94
N ASN A 100 1.00 24.54 9.79
CA ASN A 100 1.97 24.33 8.71
C ASN A 100 2.79 23.06 8.96
N TRP A 101 3.08 22.74 10.23
CA TRP A 101 3.71 21.48 10.61
C TRP A 101 2.85 20.29 10.20
N ALA A 102 1.58 20.26 10.61
CA ALA A 102 0.67 19.16 10.31
C ALA A 102 0.46 18.95 8.80
N LEU A 103 0.37 20.03 8.02
CA LEU A 103 0.32 19.92 6.56
C LEU A 103 1.64 19.41 5.98
N GLY A 104 2.78 19.76 6.58
CA GLY A 104 4.09 19.23 6.21
C GLY A 104 4.17 17.72 6.42
N GLU A 105 3.65 17.21 7.54
CA GLU A 105 3.55 15.78 7.81
C GLU A 105 2.67 15.04 6.78
N LEU A 106 1.54 15.63 6.37
CA LEU A 106 0.68 15.05 5.34
C LEU A 106 1.37 15.00 3.97
N VAL A 107 2.11 16.04 3.60
CA VAL A 107 2.90 16.05 2.36
C VAL A 107 4.02 15.02 2.42
N MET A 108 4.71 14.91 3.56
CA MET A 108 5.74 13.89 3.78
C MET A 108 5.14 12.48 3.68
N LEU A 109 3.95 12.24 4.27
CA LEU A 109 3.26 10.96 4.16
C LEU A 109 2.97 10.56 2.71
N CYS A 110 2.46 11.48 1.90
CA CYS A 110 2.24 11.23 0.47
C CYS A 110 3.55 10.95 -0.26
N ALA A 111 4.61 11.71 0.02
CA ALA A 111 5.93 11.48 -0.58
C ALA A 111 6.52 10.13 -0.18
N ALA A 112 6.43 9.76 1.10
CA ALA A 112 6.92 8.48 1.63
C ALA A 112 6.15 7.29 1.02
N ALA A 113 4.82 7.39 0.90
CA ALA A 113 4.01 6.36 0.24
C ALA A 113 4.39 6.20 -1.25
N ALA A 114 4.60 7.31 -1.96
CA ALA A 114 5.03 7.29 -3.35
C ALA A 114 6.43 6.68 -3.52
N THR A 115 7.40 7.09 -2.68
CA THR A 115 8.77 6.56 -2.73
C THR A 115 8.83 5.09 -2.36
N TYR A 116 8.08 4.68 -1.34
CA TYR A 116 7.99 3.27 -0.94
C TYR A 116 7.47 2.40 -2.09
N LEU A 117 6.35 2.80 -2.70
CA LEU A 117 5.79 2.09 -3.84
C LEU A 117 6.73 2.12 -5.04
N ALA A 118 7.31 3.26 -5.40
CA ALA A 118 8.29 3.34 -6.48
C ALA A 118 9.49 2.41 -6.23
N GLY A 119 9.98 2.33 -4.98
CA GLY A 119 11.04 1.41 -4.59
C GLY A 119 10.65 -0.05 -4.76
N VAL A 120 9.45 -0.44 -4.32
CA VAL A 120 8.96 -1.81 -4.50
C VAL A 120 8.77 -2.13 -5.98
N ALA A 121 8.20 -1.21 -6.76
CA ALA A 121 8.00 -1.38 -8.18
C ALA A 121 9.34 -1.55 -8.91
N LEU A 122 10.31 -0.66 -8.68
CA LEU A 122 11.63 -0.75 -9.28
C LEU A 122 12.33 -2.05 -8.89
N ALA A 123 12.31 -2.44 -7.62
CA ALA A 123 12.95 -3.67 -7.17
C ALA A 123 12.30 -4.92 -7.78
N THR A 124 10.98 -4.98 -7.84
CA THR A 124 10.26 -6.11 -8.46
C THR A 124 10.54 -6.20 -9.96
N LEU A 125 10.57 -5.06 -10.68
CA LEU A 125 10.97 -5.03 -12.09
C LEU A 125 12.40 -5.57 -12.25
N LEU A 126 13.37 -5.04 -11.50
CA LEU A 126 14.78 -5.47 -11.57
C LEU A 126 14.97 -6.95 -11.25
N LEU A 127 14.29 -7.45 -10.22
CA LEU A 127 14.36 -8.87 -9.83
C LEU A 127 13.70 -9.79 -10.86
N THR A 128 12.66 -9.32 -11.57
CA THR A 128 11.99 -10.08 -12.63
C THR A 128 12.86 -10.17 -13.88
N MET A 129 13.67 -9.14 -14.17
CA MET A 129 14.61 -9.16 -15.30
C MET A 129 15.74 -10.19 -15.14
N LEU A 130 15.91 -10.81 -13.96
CA LEU A 130 16.90 -11.86 -13.73
C LEU A 130 16.49 -13.23 -14.33
N GLY A 131 15.24 -13.40 -14.75
CA GLY A 131 14.75 -14.63 -15.37
C GLY A 131 14.22 -14.44 -16.80
N PRO A 132 13.49 -15.42 -17.36
CA PRO A 132 12.94 -15.32 -18.71
C PRO A 132 11.75 -14.34 -18.74
N TRP A 133 11.94 -13.20 -19.41
CA TRP A 133 10.94 -12.15 -19.54
C TRP A 133 10.60 -11.82 -21.00
N SER A 134 9.38 -11.31 -21.22
CA SER A 134 8.90 -10.77 -22.50
C SER A 134 8.50 -9.29 -22.36
N ALA A 135 8.58 -8.54 -23.45
CA ALA A 135 8.20 -7.13 -23.56
C ALA A 135 6.79 -6.89 -24.15
N SER A 136 6.03 -7.96 -24.40
CA SER A 136 4.67 -7.90 -24.96
C SER A 136 3.68 -7.21 -24.02
N MET A 137 2.87 -6.27 -24.52
CA MET A 137 1.91 -5.54 -23.67
C MET A 137 0.69 -6.35 -23.19
N GLU A 138 0.57 -7.60 -23.63
CA GLU A 138 -0.52 -8.52 -23.31
C GLU A 138 -0.16 -9.41 -22.11
N TRP A 139 -1.18 -10.03 -21.52
CA TRP A 139 -0.99 -11.06 -20.50
C TRP A 139 -0.21 -12.24 -21.12
N SER A 140 0.76 -12.76 -20.38
CA SER A 140 1.53 -13.91 -20.82
C SER A 140 0.66 -15.17 -20.81
N TYR A 141 0.97 -16.07 -21.74
CA TYR A 141 0.35 -17.39 -21.82
C TYR A 141 0.53 -18.17 -20.50
N THR A 142 1.64 -17.92 -19.80
CA THR A 142 1.95 -18.48 -18.49
C THR A 142 0.93 -18.08 -17.42
N VAL A 143 0.36 -16.88 -17.48
CA VAL A 143 -0.65 -16.47 -16.51
C VAL A 143 -2.04 -17.01 -16.87
N THR A 144 -2.38 -17.03 -18.17
CA THR A 144 -3.74 -17.36 -18.61
C THR A 144 -4.03 -18.86 -18.60
N GLU A 145 -3.06 -19.68 -19.02
CA GLU A 145 -3.27 -21.11 -19.30
C GLU A 145 -2.60 -22.05 -18.29
N TYR A 146 -1.87 -21.54 -17.31
CA TYR A 146 -1.21 -22.39 -16.30
C TYR A 146 -2.21 -23.20 -15.46
N SER A 147 -3.33 -22.59 -15.08
CA SER A 147 -4.38 -23.28 -14.31
C SER A 147 -5.14 -24.35 -15.10
N TRP A 148 -5.04 -24.33 -16.44
CA TRP A 148 -5.69 -25.29 -17.33
C TRP A 148 -4.77 -26.48 -17.64
N ASN A 149 -3.47 -26.23 -17.75
CA ASN A 149 -2.49 -27.23 -18.18
C ASN A 149 -1.88 -28.07 -17.04
N PHE A 150 -2.02 -27.65 -15.78
CA PHE A 150 -1.46 -28.36 -14.64
C PHE A 150 -2.52 -28.61 -13.55
N ASP A 151 -2.75 -29.88 -13.23
CA ASP A 151 -3.51 -30.31 -12.04
C ASP A 151 -2.66 -30.05 -10.79
N LEU A 152 -2.88 -28.91 -10.12
CA LEU A 152 -1.96 -28.41 -9.11
C LEU A 152 -2.45 -28.72 -7.67
N PRO A 153 -1.65 -29.44 -6.86
CA PRO A 153 -1.97 -29.74 -5.46
C PRO A 153 -1.62 -28.62 -4.46
N ASN A 154 -1.05 -27.49 -4.91
CA ASN A 154 -0.48 -26.47 -4.02
C ASN A 154 -1.43 -25.28 -3.78
N VAL A 155 -1.41 -24.80 -2.53
CA VAL A 155 -2.25 -23.70 -2.01
C VAL A 155 -1.80 -22.30 -2.50
N TYR A 156 -0.60 -22.19 -3.09
CA TYR A 156 -0.01 -20.94 -3.60
C TYR A 156 0.29 -21.03 -5.10
N THR A 157 -0.74 -21.24 -5.91
CA THR A 157 -0.59 -21.31 -7.38
C THR A 157 -0.63 -19.93 -8.01
N VAL A 158 -0.11 -19.82 -9.25
CA VAL A 158 -0.24 -18.61 -10.09
C VAL A 158 -1.69 -18.10 -10.13
N ALA A 159 -2.68 -19.00 -10.09
CA ALA A 159 -4.10 -18.67 -10.04
C ALA A 159 -4.53 -17.93 -8.75
N SER A 160 -3.86 -18.17 -7.62
CA SER A 160 -4.06 -17.43 -6.36
C SER A 160 -3.37 -16.06 -6.34
N LEU A 161 -2.37 -15.88 -7.22
CA LEU A 161 -1.64 -14.63 -7.41
C LEU A 161 -2.38 -13.69 -8.35
N LEU A 162 -2.91 -14.23 -9.45
CA LEU A 162 -3.59 -13.50 -10.52
C LEU A 162 -4.97 -14.14 -10.77
N PRO A 163 -6.04 -13.59 -10.18
CA PRO A 163 -7.38 -14.15 -10.34
C PRO A 163 -7.88 -13.96 -11.78
N LYS A 164 -8.71 -14.91 -12.25
CA LYS A 164 -9.20 -14.96 -13.64
C LYS A 164 -9.93 -13.67 -14.07
N ASN A 165 -10.70 -13.11 -13.14
CA ASN A 165 -11.45 -11.87 -13.31
C ASN A 165 -10.55 -10.73 -13.78
N LEU A 166 -9.31 -10.67 -13.26
CA LEU A 166 -8.38 -9.59 -13.51
C LEU A 166 -7.94 -9.56 -14.99
N TYR A 167 -7.45 -10.68 -15.52
CA TYR A 167 -6.93 -10.68 -16.89
C TYR A 167 -8.03 -10.76 -17.95
N LEU A 168 -9.22 -11.27 -17.61
CA LEU A 168 -10.37 -11.31 -18.53
C LEU A 168 -11.01 -9.95 -18.77
N GLN A 169 -10.90 -9.01 -17.83
CA GLN A 169 -11.66 -7.75 -17.87
C GLN A 169 -10.82 -6.52 -18.14
N MET A 170 -9.51 -6.59 -17.93
CA MET A 170 -8.63 -5.44 -18.09
C MET A 170 -7.29 -5.84 -18.69
N SER A 171 -6.76 -4.93 -19.50
CA SER A 171 -5.40 -5.05 -19.99
C SER A 171 -4.41 -4.94 -18.83
N LEU A 172 -3.26 -5.61 -18.97
CA LEU A 172 -2.23 -5.68 -17.95
C LEU A 172 -1.78 -4.29 -17.43
N PHE A 173 -1.54 -3.35 -18.35
CA PHE A 173 -1.16 -1.99 -17.98
C PHE A 173 -2.24 -1.28 -17.15
N THR A 174 -3.50 -1.44 -17.53
CA THR A 174 -4.64 -0.84 -16.83
C THR A 174 -4.80 -1.44 -15.43
N ALA A 175 -4.62 -2.76 -15.32
CA ALA A 175 -4.65 -3.47 -14.04
C ALA A 175 -3.58 -2.94 -13.09
N VAL A 176 -2.34 -2.85 -13.54
CA VAL A 176 -1.21 -2.36 -12.72
C VAL A 176 -1.44 -0.92 -12.28
N TRP A 177 -1.71 0.00 -13.21
CA TRP A 177 -1.86 1.41 -12.87
C TRP A 177 -2.99 1.66 -11.87
N LYS A 178 -4.16 1.02 -12.07
CA LYS A 178 -5.29 1.16 -11.14
C LYS A 178 -5.00 0.54 -9.78
N SER A 179 -4.45 -0.67 -9.75
CA SER A 179 -4.16 -1.38 -8.49
C SER A 179 -3.15 -0.60 -7.65
N TRP A 180 -2.06 -0.15 -8.28
CA TRP A 180 -1.02 0.64 -7.60
C TRP A 180 -1.53 2.01 -7.12
N GLY A 181 -2.45 2.63 -7.88
CA GLY A 181 -3.14 3.84 -7.46
C GLY A 181 -3.98 3.64 -6.20
N PHE A 182 -4.75 2.54 -6.12
CA PHE A 182 -5.52 2.24 -4.91
C PHE A 182 -4.64 1.82 -3.72
N VAL A 183 -3.57 1.07 -3.95
CA VAL A 183 -2.59 0.77 -2.90
C VAL A 183 -1.99 2.07 -2.34
N PHE A 184 -1.63 3.03 -3.21
CA PHE A 184 -1.16 4.34 -2.76
C PHE A 184 -2.17 5.04 -1.82
N LEU A 185 -3.44 5.10 -2.22
CA LEU A 185 -4.50 5.68 -1.39
C LEU A 185 -4.69 4.92 -0.07
N TYR A 186 -4.54 3.60 -0.10
CA TYR A 186 -4.63 2.77 1.10
C TYR A 186 -3.50 3.06 2.10
N LEU A 187 -2.25 3.22 1.61
CA LEU A 187 -1.12 3.62 2.45
C LEU A 187 -1.32 5.00 3.06
N VAL A 188 -1.80 5.97 2.26
CA VAL A 188 -2.09 7.33 2.74
C VAL A 188 -3.21 7.31 3.78
N LEU A 189 -4.28 6.55 3.57
CA LEU A 189 -5.36 6.38 4.55
C LEU A 189 -4.81 5.85 5.88
N GLY A 190 -4.01 4.78 5.84
CA GLY A 190 -3.37 4.20 7.03
C GLY A 190 -2.46 5.21 7.75
N GLY A 191 -1.68 5.99 7.01
CA GLY A 191 -0.85 7.06 7.60
C GLY A 191 -1.67 8.20 8.21
N CYS A 192 -2.80 8.57 7.61
CA CYS A 192 -3.73 9.55 8.18
C CYS A 192 -4.36 9.05 9.49
N VAL A 193 -4.68 7.75 9.59
CA VAL A 193 -5.10 7.12 10.85
C VAL A 193 -4.01 7.26 11.91
N MET A 194 -2.76 6.95 11.59
CA MET A 194 -1.64 7.08 12.53
C MET A 194 -1.46 8.51 13.00
N MET A 195 -1.54 9.48 12.09
CA MET A 195 -1.47 10.90 12.42
C MET A 195 -2.63 11.32 13.34
N ALA A 196 -3.87 10.96 13.02
CA ALA A 196 -5.03 11.28 13.84
C ALA A 196 -4.94 10.65 15.24
N ALA A 197 -4.57 9.38 15.34
CA ALA A 197 -4.40 8.67 16.60
C ALA A 197 -3.26 9.26 17.45
N SER A 198 -2.14 9.60 16.82
CA SER A 198 -1.04 10.31 17.48
C SER A 198 -1.51 11.65 18.04
N MET A 199 -2.35 12.39 17.30
CA MET A 199 -2.96 13.65 17.76
C MET A 199 -3.92 13.48 18.95
N LEU A 200 -4.47 12.29 19.15
CA LEU A 200 -5.29 11.92 20.29
C LEU A 200 -4.51 11.33 21.47
N ARG A 201 -3.16 11.33 21.43
CA ARG A 201 -2.26 10.69 22.42
C ARG A 201 -2.38 9.16 22.48
N MET A 202 -2.88 8.53 21.42
CA MET A 202 -3.08 7.07 21.34
C MET A 202 -2.25 6.46 20.19
N LYS A 203 -0.95 6.78 20.12
CA LYS A 203 -0.08 6.38 19.00
C LYS A 203 -0.07 4.86 18.78
N PHE A 204 0.09 4.09 19.85
CA PHE A 204 0.07 2.63 19.80
C PHE A 204 -1.30 2.09 19.33
N ALA A 205 -2.40 2.68 19.81
CA ALA A 205 -3.74 2.27 19.38
C ALA A 205 -3.98 2.54 17.88
N GLY A 206 -3.40 3.61 17.32
CA GLY A 206 -3.46 3.86 15.87
C GLY A 206 -2.79 2.78 15.03
N ILE A 207 -1.63 2.29 15.49
CA ILE A 207 -0.93 1.17 14.85
C ILE A 207 -1.76 -0.11 14.95
N LEU A 208 -2.27 -0.43 16.15
CA LEU A 208 -3.09 -1.62 16.37
C LEU A 208 -4.40 -1.58 15.57
N PHE A 209 -5.04 -0.41 15.49
CA PHE A 209 -6.26 -0.22 14.70
C PHE A 209 -6.01 -0.45 13.22
N ASN A 210 -4.92 0.10 12.65
CA ASN A 210 -4.55 -0.16 11.27
C ASN A 210 -4.30 -1.66 11.02
N ALA A 211 -3.53 -2.31 11.90
CA ALA A 211 -3.27 -3.75 11.79
C ALA A 211 -4.57 -4.58 11.85
N ALA A 212 -5.48 -4.24 12.76
CA ALA A 212 -6.78 -4.91 12.89
C ALA A 212 -7.65 -4.72 11.64
N VAL A 213 -7.73 -3.50 11.10
CA VAL A 213 -8.47 -3.18 9.87
C VAL A 213 -7.88 -3.92 8.66
N MET A 214 -6.56 -3.99 8.56
CA MET A 214 -5.86 -4.74 7.51
C MET A 214 -6.20 -6.23 7.58
N LEU A 215 -6.02 -6.86 8.74
CA LEU A 215 -6.25 -8.30 8.92
C LEU A 215 -7.71 -8.69 8.75
N SER A 216 -8.64 -7.92 9.34
CA SER A 216 -10.08 -8.15 9.17
C SER A 216 -10.52 -7.93 7.72
N GLY A 217 -9.97 -6.92 7.04
CA GLY A 217 -10.24 -6.64 5.63
C GLY A 217 -9.88 -7.82 4.75
N THR A 218 -8.66 -8.32 4.88
CA THR A 218 -8.21 -9.51 4.13
C THR A 218 -9.03 -10.75 4.49
N GLY A 219 -9.35 -10.95 5.78
CA GLY A 219 -10.20 -12.06 6.22
C GLY A 219 -11.59 -12.04 5.57
N LEU A 220 -12.26 -10.88 5.51
CA LEU A 220 -13.58 -10.75 4.90
C LEU A 220 -13.55 -10.99 3.39
N VAL A 221 -12.49 -10.55 2.70
CA VAL A 221 -12.29 -10.82 1.26
C VAL A 221 -12.08 -12.31 1.03
N LEU A 222 -11.25 -12.97 1.83
CA LEU A 222 -11.00 -14.42 1.71
C LEU A 222 -12.25 -15.25 1.98
N LEU A 223 -13.14 -14.78 2.87
CA LEU A 223 -14.41 -15.43 3.17
C LEU A 223 -15.52 -15.11 2.15
N GLY A 224 -15.28 -14.21 1.19
CA GLY A 224 -16.28 -13.80 0.20
C GLY A 224 -17.50 -13.09 0.81
N SER A 225 -17.35 -12.45 1.98
CA SER A 225 -18.46 -11.82 2.71
C SER A 225 -18.90 -10.51 2.07
N GLU A 226 -20.21 -10.25 2.00
CA GLU A 226 -20.77 -8.98 1.50
C GLU A 226 -20.24 -7.74 2.26
N TRP A 227 -19.85 -7.94 3.53
CA TRP A 227 -19.30 -6.90 4.40
C TRP A 227 -17.87 -6.48 4.05
N MET A 228 -17.22 -7.13 3.07
CA MET A 228 -15.85 -6.81 2.66
C MET A 228 -15.68 -5.33 2.24
N TRP A 229 -16.73 -4.72 1.68
CA TRP A 229 -16.75 -3.33 1.21
C TRP A 229 -16.81 -2.28 2.33
N LEU A 230 -16.88 -2.68 3.60
CA LEU A 230 -16.69 -1.74 4.71
C LEU A 230 -15.21 -1.43 4.96
N LEU A 231 -14.32 -2.31 4.53
CA LEU A 231 -12.90 -2.24 4.85
C LEU A 231 -12.09 -1.87 3.60
N PRO A 232 -10.98 -1.14 3.77
CA PRO A 232 -10.20 -0.62 2.64
C PRO A 232 -9.57 -1.73 1.78
N CYS A 233 -9.41 -2.95 2.30
CA CYS A 233 -8.80 -4.07 1.57
C CYS A 233 -9.61 -4.48 0.33
N ALA A 234 -10.94 -4.54 0.41
CA ALA A 234 -11.76 -4.85 -0.77
C ALA A 234 -11.67 -3.75 -1.83
N HIS A 235 -11.69 -2.49 -1.39
CA HIS A 235 -11.57 -1.33 -2.28
C HIS A 235 -10.22 -1.23 -3.01
N THR A 236 -9.16 -1.86 -2.48
CA THR A 236 -7.86 -1.91 -3.16
C THR A 236 -7.75 -2.97 -4.24
N LEU A 237 -8.53 -4.04 -4.16
CA LEU A 237 -8.43 -5.18 -5.06
C LEU A 237 -9.27 -4.92 -6.31
N VAL A 238 -8.61 -4.59 -7.43
CA VAL A 238 -9.31 -4.15 -8.65
C VAL A 238 -10.18 -5.26 -9.23
N TRP A 239 -9.79 -6.52 -9.07
CA TRP A 239 -10.57 -7.67 -9.51
C TRP A 239 -11.88 -7.87 -8.71
N ALA A 240 -11.92 -7.48 -7.43
CA ALA A 240 -13.09 -7.68 -6.56
C ALA A 240 -14.29 -6.82 -7.02
N HIS A 241 -14.04 -5.79 -7.81
CA HIS A 241 -15.05 -4.91 -8.39
C HIS A 241 -15.92 -5.56 -9.47
N HIS A 242 -15.55 -6.73 -9.94
CA HIS A 242 -16.16 -7.37 -11.10
C HIS A 242 -16.41 -8.85 -10.85
N THR A 243 -17.42 -9.39 -11.54
CA THR A 243 -17.73 -10.84 -11.45
C THR A 243 -16.66 -11.69 -12.14
N GLU A 244 -16.68 -13.01 -11.96
CA GLU A 244 -15.61 -13.88 -12.49
C GLU A 244 -15.60 -14.02 -14.01
N TYR A 245 -16.78 -14.12 -14.61
CA TYR A 245 -16.92 -14.41 -16.04
C TYR A 245 -17.59 -13.28 -16.82
N PHE A 246 -18.50 -12.53 -16.20
CA PHE A 246 -19.24 -11.47 -16.87
C PHE A 246 -18.62 -10.11 -16.56
N SER A 247 -18.77 -9.15 -17.48
CA SER A 247 -18.31 -7.77 -17.28
C SER A 247 -19.16 -6.97 -16.30
N ASP A 248 -20.01 -7.64 -15.52
CA ASP A 248 -20.86 -7.02 -14.51
C ASP A 248 -20.01 -6.47 -13.36
N VAL A 249 -20.30 -5.22 -13.01
CA VAL A 249 -19.60 -4.47 -11.98
C VAL A 249 -20.34 -4.65 -10.66
N VAL A 250 -19.73 -5.38 -9.71
CA VAL A 250 -20.29 -5.62 -8.36
C VAL A 250 -20.25 -4.32 -7.55
N PHE A 251 -19.13 -3.62 -7.62
CA PHE A 251 -18.96 -2.31 -7.00
C PHE A 251 -18.20 -1.40 -7.95
N PRO A 252 -18.63 -0.17 -8.18
CA PRO A 252 -18.00 0.65 -9.21
C PRO A 252 -16.71 1.30 -8.69
N GLN A 253 -15.66 1.30 -9.51
CA GLN A 253 -14.31 1.75 -9.10
C GLN A 253 -14.25 3.21 -8.63
N TRP A 254 -15.07 4.09 -9.21
CA TRP A 254 -15.21 5.48 -8.74
C TRP A 254 -15.71 5.60 -7.29
N GLY A 255 -16.46 4.60 -6.79
CA GLY A 255 -16.95 4.53 -5.43
C GLY A 255 -15.82 4.23 -4.46
N SER A 256 -14.87 3.37 -4.86
CA SER A 256 -13.66 3.10 -4.06
C SER A 256 -12.77 4.33 -3.99
N LEU A 257 -12.64 5.04 -5.11
CA LEU A 257 -11.91 6.31 -5.13
C LEU A 257 -12.56 7.31 -4.16
N LEU A 258 -13.89 7.45 -4.20
CA LEU A 258 -14.61 8.33 -3.29
C LEU A 258 -14.45 7.90 -1.83
N TYR A 259 -14.53 6.61 -1.54
CA TYR A 259 -14.30 6.04 -0.20
C TYR A 259 -12.94 6.47 0.36
N PHE A 260 -11.85 6.26 -0.40
CA PHE A 260 -10.51 6.67 0.03
C PHE A 260 -10.37 8.18 0.17
N MET A 261 -10.85 8.95 -0.81
CA MET A 261 -10.73 10.41 -0.79
C MET A 261 -11.48 11.01 0.40
N VAL A 262 -12.71 10.57 0.67
CA VAL A 262 -13.49 11.01 1.82
C VAL A 262 -12.83 10.59 3.13
N GLY A 263 -12.38 9.33 3.24
CA GLY A 263 -11.69 8.84 4.44
C GLY A 263 -10.42 9.62 4.76
N ILE A 264 -9.57 9.88 3.76
CA ILE A 264 -8.35 10.67 3.89
C ILE A 264 -8.69 12.11 4.30
N LEU A 265 -9.65 12.75 3.64
CA LEU A 265 -10.06 14.12 3.94
C LEU A 265 -10.61 14.27 5.37
N VAL A 266 -11.45 13.33 5.81
CA VAL A 266 -12.02 13.33 7.17
C VAL A 266 -10.92 13.17 8.21
N LEU A 267 -10.05 12.17 8.07
CA LEU A 267 -8.96 11.92 9.02
C LEU A 267 -7.94 13.06 9.05
N ALA A 268 -7.57 13.61 7.88
CA ALA A 268 -6.70 14.78 7.79
C ALA A 268 -7.33 16.00 8.46
N SER A 269 -8.64 16.22 8.27
CA SER A 269 -9.38 17.31 8.91
C SER A 269 -9.43 17.16 10.43
N ILE A 270 -9.65 15.93 10.94
CA ILE A 270 -9.60 15.62 12.38
C ILE A 270 -8.21 15.92 12.93
N ALA A 271 -7.15 15.46 12.26
CA ALA A 271 -5.78 15.70 12.67
C ALA A 271 -5.48 17.22 12.72
N LEU A 272 -5.84 17.97 11.67
CA LEU A 272 -5.63 19.42 11.60
C LEU A 272 -6.42 20.18 12.67
N TRP A 273 -7.67 19.78 12.91
CA TRP A 273 -8.50 20.38 13.97
C TRP A 273 -7.90 20.11 15.35
N ARG A 274 -7.47 18.87 15.62
CA ARG A 274 -6.91 18.49 16.91
C ARG A 274 -5.56 19.15 17.17
N VAL A 275 -4.70 19.26 16.16
CA VAL A 275 -3.40 19.96 16.23
C VAL A 275 -3.55 21.41 16.70
N ARG A 276 -4.61 22.11 16.28
CA ARG A 276 -4.83 23.50 16.70
C ARG A 276 -5.12 23.61 18.20
N ARG A 277 -5.84 22.63 18.75
CA ARG A 277 -6.33 22.62 20.14
C ARG A 277 -5.44 21.84 21.11
N ARG A 278 -4.41 21.17 20.62
CA ARG A 278 -3.54 20.33 21.45
C ARG A 278 -2.46 21.16 22.12
N ASP A 279 -2.30 20.95 23.42
CA ASP A 279 -1.11 21.39 24.14
C ASP A 279 -0.02 20.33 24.01
N PHE A 280 1.15 20.79 23.57
CA PHE A 280 2.31 19.97 23.27
C PHE A 280 3.33 19.98 24.42
N ASP A 281 3.07 20.72 25.49
CA ASP A 281 3.98 20.84 26.64
C ASP A 281 4.17 19.48 27.34
N SER A 282 3.15 18.61 27.31
CA SER A 282 3.24 17.24 27.82
C SER A 282 4.19 16.32 27.03
N VAL A 283 4.75 16.77 25.90
CA VAL A 283 5.77 16.00 25.14
C VAL A 283 7.12 16.06 25.87
N LEU A 284 7.34 17.05 26.76
CA LEU A 284 8.55 17.18 27.59
C LEU A 284 8.58 16.24 28.80
N GLU A 285 7.42 15.70 29.22
CA GLU A 285 7.32 14.88 30.44
C GLU A 285 7.72 13.41 30.24
N PHE A 286 7.93 12.96 29.00
CA PHE A 286 8.15 11.56 28.66
C PHE A 286 9.43 11.28 27.86
N THR A 287 10.41 12.18 27.90
CA THR A 287 11.79 11.90 27.45
C THR A 287 12.69 11.57 28.62
#